data_AF-A0A800J829-F1
#
_entry.id   AF-A0A800J829-F1
#
_cell.length_a   1.000
_cell.length_b   1.000
_cell.length_c   1.000
_cell.angle_alpha   90.00
_cell.angle_beta   90.00
_cell.angle_gamma   90.00
#
_symmetry.space_group_name_H-M   'P 1'
#
loop_
_entity.id
_entity.type
_entity.pdbx_description
1 polymer ?
#
loop_
_entity_poly.entity_id
_entity_poly.type
_entity_poly.pdbx_seq_one_letter_code
_entity_poly.pdbx_strand_id
1 'polypeptide(L)'
;RTHLLQELGLNEKDGMTLLKSAAHSKRLVRVAEDLHYIPEQIASIIESLRFYFSENPNITVIQFKELLNISRKHAIDLLEYFDSQQLTIREDNHRIPARITALNN
;
A
#
# COMPACT_ATOMS: atom_id res chain seq x y z
N ARG A 1 -9.48 15.42 -2.40
CA ARG A 1 -8.43 14.88 -3.29
C ARG A 1 -7.24 15.83 -3.47
N THR A 2 -7.43 17.15 -3.40
CA THR A 2 -6.39 18.16 -3.68
C THR A 2 -5.92 18.98 -2.47
N HIS A 3 -6.37 18.68 -1.25
CA HIS A 3 -6.11 19.53 -0.08
C HIS A 3 -4.60 19.74 0.19
N LEU A 4 -3.80 18.67 0.08
CA LEU A 4 -2.34 18.73 0.20
C LEU A 4 -1.70 19.60 -0.90
N LEU A 5 -2.19 19.50 -2.14
CA LEU A 5 -1.67 20.29 -3.27
C LEU A 5 -2.00 21.78 -3.10
N GLN A 6 -3.21 22.08 -2.60
CA GLN A 6 -3.64 23.44 -2.29
C GLN A 6 -2.83 24.05 -1.14
N GLU A 7 -2.53 23.28 -0.08
CA GLU A 7 -1.65 23.70 1.02
C GLU A 7 -0.22 24.00 0.54
N LEU A 8 0.24 23.29 -0.48
CA LEU A 8 1.56 23.51 -1.12
C LEU A 8 1.53 24.61 -2.19
N GLY A 9 0.38 25.25 -2.43
CA GLY A 9 0.22 26.30 -3.45
C GLY A 9 0.29 25.79 -4.89
N LEU A 10 0.12 24.49 -5.11
CA LEU A 10 0.21 23.85 -6.42
C LEU A 10 -1.18 23.63 -7.02
N ASN A 11 -1.31 23.89 -8.32
CA ASN A 11 -2.48 23.45 -9.07
C ASN A 11 -2.43 21.92 -9.30
N GLU A 12 -3.57 21.33 -9.63
CA GLU A 12 -3.71 19.87 -9.76
C GLU A 12 -2.76 19.27 -10.82
N LYS A 13 -2.54 19.97 -11.94
CA LYS A 13 -1.67 19.51 -13.03
C LYS A 13 -0.20 19.47 -12.59
N ASP A 14 0.26 20.51 -11.90
CA ASP A 14 1.62 20.62 -11.41
C ASP A 14 1.86 19.65 -10.25
N GLY A 15 0.89 19.51 -9.35
CA GLY A 15 0.93 18.52 -8.27
C GLY A 15 1.01 17.08 -8.79
N MET A 16 0.21 16.73 -9.80
CA MET A 16 0.27 15.41 -10.43
C MET A 16 1.60 15.17 -11.15
N THR A 17 2.19 16.21 -11.77
CA THR A 17 3.51 16.12 -12.41
C THR A 17 4.63 15.90 -11.39
N LEU A 18 4.56 16.60 -10.25
CA LEU A 18 5.48 16.43 -9.13
C LEU A 18 5.41 15.02 -8.54
N LEU A 19 4.20 14.50 -8.29
CA LEU A 19 3.98 13.15 -7.78
C LEU A 19 4.55 12.09 -8.74
N LYS A 20 4.31 12.24 -10.05
CA LYS A 20 4.88 11.35 -11.08
C LYS A 20 6.42 11.39 -11.08
N SER A 21 7.02 12.57 -10.95
CA SER A 21 8.48 12.74 -10.88
C SER A 21 9.08 12.17 -9.58
N ALA A 22 8.41 12.35 -8.45
CA ALA A 22 8.79 11.78 -7.17
C ALA A 22 8.70 10.24 -7.18
N ALA A 23 7.65 9.68 -7.78
CA ALA A 23 7.53 8.24 -7.99
C ALA A 23 8.63 7.70 -8.94
N HIS A 24 8.94 8.42 -10.02
CA HIS A 24 10.02 8.04 -10.95
C HIS A 24 11.40 8.04 -10.28
N SER A 25 11.63 8.95 -9.32
CA SER A 25 12.86 9.00 -8.52
C SER A 25 12.88 8.01 -7.34
N LYS A 26 11.93 7.05 -7.29
CA LYS A 26 11.73 6.08 -6.19
C LYS A 26 11.48 6.72 -4.81
N ARG A 27 11.14 8.01 -4.75
CA ARG A 27 10.78 8.70 -3.50
C ARG A 27 9.34 8.44 -3.07
N LEU A 28 8.51 7.94 -3.99
CA LEU A 28 7.14 7.52 -3.71
C LEU A 28 6.86 6.18 -4.40
N VAL A 29 6.07 5.35 -3.72
CA VAL A 29 5.48 4.13 -4.25
C VAL A 29 4.02 4.42 -4.57
N ARG A 30 3.65 4.27 -5.84
CA ARG A 30 2.25 4.41 -6.27
C ARG A 30 1.50 3.09 -6.04
N VAL A 31 0.53 3.12 -5.15
CA VAL A 31 -0.31 1.97 -4.78
C VAL A 31 -1.60 1.95 -5.62
N ALA A 32 -2.19 3.12 -5.85
CA ALA A 32 -3.33 3.30 -6.76
C ALA A 32 -3.21 4.66 -7.47
N GLU A 33 -4.17 4.98 -8.36
CA GLU A 33 -4.16 6.24 -9.12
C GLU A 33 -4.06 7.47 -8.22
N ASP A 34 -4.83 7.49 -7.12
CA ASP A 34 -4.89 8.59 -6.16
C ASP A 34 -4.22 8.29 -4.81
N LEU A 35 -3.39 7.23 -4.73
CA LEU A 35 -2.77 6.79 -3.48
C LEU A 35 -1.28 6.48 -3.65
N HIS A 36 -0.45 7.25 -2.94
CA HIS A 36 1.00 7.11 -2.92
C HIS A 36 1.50 7.05 -1.47
N TYR A 37 2.56 6.28 -1.26
CA TYR A 37 3.25 6.16 0.03
C TYR A 37 4.74 6.42 -0.16
N ILE A 38 5.44 6.86 0.89
CA ILE A 38 6.90 6.80 0.87
C ILE A 38 7.38 5.34 1.02
N PRO A 39 8.54 4.96 0.46
CA PRO A 39 9.05 3.59 0.52
C PRO A 39 9.10 3.02 1.95
N GLU A 40 9.46 3.85 2.93
CA GLU A 40 9.57 3.46 4.34
C GLU A 40 8.22 3.04 4.94
N GLN A 41 7.14 3.70 4.52
CA GLN A 41 5.78 3.33 4.95
C GLN A 41 5.36 1.98 4.36
N ILE A 42 5.66 1.74 3.08
CA ILE A 42 5.38 0.44 2.44
C ILE A 42 6.17 -0.67 3.12
N ALA A 43 7.45 -0.45 3.42
CA ALA A 43 8.27 -1.42 4.15
C ALA A 43 7.67 -1.74 5.52
N SER A 44 7.29 -0.71 6.30
CA SER A 44 6.65 -0.89 7.60
C SER A 44 5.34 -1.69 7.52
N ILE A 45 4.49 -1.38 6.53
CA ILE A 45 3.23 -2.10 6.30
C ILE A 45 3.49 -3.58 5.94
N ILE A 46 4.48 -3.85 5.08
CA ILE A 46 4.87 -5.21 4.70
C ILE A 46 5.32 -5.98 5.93
N GLU A 47 6.12 -5.38 6.82
CA GLU A 47 6.57 -6.04 8.04
C GLU A 47 5.43 -6.30 9.02
N SER A 48 4.48 -5.37 9.19
CA SER A 48 3.26 -5.63 9.99
C SER A 48 2.43 -6.77 9.41
N LEU A 49 2.28 -6.82 8.09
CA LEU A 49 1.53 -7.88 7.42
C LEU A 49 2.25 -9.23 7.48
N ARG A 50 3.58 -9.25 7.36
CA ARG A 50 4.42 -10.44 7.55
C ARG A 50 4.29 -10.98 8.97
N PHE A 51 4.37 -10.11 9.98
CA PHE A 51 4.17 -10.48 11.38
C PHE A 51 2.77 -11.08 11.59
N TYR A 52 1.73 -10.44 11.06
CA TYR A 52 0.37 -10.98 11.12
C TYR A 52 0.27 -12.39 10.53
N PHE A 53 0.90 -12.64 9.39
CA PHE A 53 0.92 -13.97 8.75
C PHE A 53 1.76 -15.03 9.50
N SER A 54 2.61 -14.63 10.44
CA SER A 54 3.32 -15.60 11.30
C SER A 54 2.39 -16.26 12.33
N GLU A 55 1.30 -15.58 12.67
CA GLU A 55 0.31 -16.05 13.66
C GLU A 55 -1.03 -16.45 13.02
N ASN A 56 -1.30 -15.98 11.79
CA ASN A 56 -2.57 -16.16 11.11
C ASN A 56 -2.36 -16.67 9.67
N PRO A 57 -3.11 -17.68 9.20
CA PRO A 57 -2.90 -18.25 7.87
C PRO A 57 -3.42 -17.39 6.72
N ASN A 58 -4.35 -16.48 7.00
CA ASN A 58 -4.96 -15.59 6.00
C ASN A 58 -5.43 -14.29 6.64
N ILE A 59 -5.72 -13.27 5.81
CA ILE A 59 -6.23 -11.98 6.26
C ILE A 59 -7.38 -11.50 5.38
N THR A 60 -8.47 -11.07 6.00
CA THR A 60 -9.58 -10.40 5.31
C THR A 60 -9.31 -8.90 5.13
N VAL A 61 -10.03 -8.25 4.22
CA VAL A 61 -9.97 -6.79 4.05
C VAL A 61 -10.30 -6.06 5.36
N ILE A 62 -11.21 -6.60 6.18
CA ILE A 62 -11.61 -5.98 7.44
C ILE A 62 -10.47 -6.04 8.46
N GLN A 63 -9.86 -7.20 8.63
CA GLN A 63 -8.71 -7.37 9.53
C GLN A 63 -7.51 -6.53 9.09
N PHE A 64 -7.22 -6.48 7.78
CA PHE A 64 -6.12 -5.64 7.27
C PHE A 64 -6.37 -4.14 7.49
N LYS A 65 -7.62 -3.69 7.31
CA LYS A 65 -8.04 -2.32 7.63
C LYS A 65 -7.78 -1.99 9.10
N GLU A 66 -8.13 -2.90 10.00
CA GLU A 66 -7.96 -2.75 11.45
C GLU A 66 -6.49 -2.81 11.86
N LEU A 67 -5.70 -3.72 11.26
CA LEU A 67 -4.26 -3.85 11.48
C LEU A 67 -3.52 -2.53 11.25
N LEU A 68 -3.90 -1.78 10.22
CA LEU A 68 -3.25 -0.52 9.85
C LEU A 68 -4.01 0.73 10.30
N ASN A 69 -5.19 0.57 10.89
CA ASN A 69 -6.12 1.65 11.23
C ASN A 69 -6.38 2.63 10.06
N ILE A 70 -6.74 2.09 8.89
CA ILE A 70 -6.98 2.87 7.66
C ILE A 70 -8.43 2.77 7.18
N SER A 71 -8.76 3.48 6.09
CA SER A 71 -10.06 3.33 5.44
C SER A 71 -10.16 1.99 4.71
N ARG A 72 -11.39 1.48 4.51
CA ARG A 72 -11.62 0.26 3.72
C ARG A 72 -11.11 0.42 2.28
N LYS A 73 -11.29 1.60 1.67
CA LYS A 73 -10.76 1.89 0.33
C LYS A 73 -9.23 1.72 0.30
N HIS A 74 -8.51 2.35 1.23
CA HIS A 74 -7.04 2.25 1.26
C HIS A 74 -6.58 0.82 1.53
N ALA A 75 -7.28 0.08 2.39
CA ALA A 75 -7.00 -1.33 2.63
C ALA A 75 -7.13 -2.17 1.37
N ILE A 76 -8.18 -1.95 0.57
CA ILE A 76 -8.38 -2.63 -0.72
C ILE A 76 -7.25 -2.25 -1.69
N ASP A 77 -6.99 -0.95 -1.87
CA ASP A 77 -5.96 -0.45 -2.80
C ASP A 77 -4.56 -1.03 -2.46
N LEU A 78 -4.19 -1.08 -1.17
CA LEU A 78 -2.92 -1.67 -0.71
C LEU A 78 -2.86 -3.18 -0.94
N LEU A 79 -3.94 -3.91 -0.64
CA LEU A 79 -3.97 -5.35 -0.85
C LEU A 79 -3.88 -5.70 -2.34
N GLU A 80 -4.59 -4.97 -3.20
CA GLU A 80 -4.49 -5.13 -4.66
C GLU A 80 -3.08 -4.83 -5.18
N TYR A 81 -2.42 -3.80 -4.63
CA TYR A 81 -1.03 -3.53 -4.92
C TYR A 81 -0.13 -4.71 -4.49
N PHE A 82 -0.29 -5.25 -3.28
CA PHE A 82 0.49 -6.41 -2.82
C PHE A 82 0.22 -7.68 -3.62
N ASP A 83 -1.04 -7.89 -4.04
CA ASP A 83 -1.44 -8.96 -4.95
C ASP A 83 -0.69 -8.80 -6.30
N SER A 84 -0.62 -7.57 -6.85
CA SER A 84 0.11 -7.27 -8.10
C SER A 84 1.62 -7.50 -8.00
N GLN A 85 2.18 -7.32 -6.80
CA GLN A 85 3.60 -7.55 -6.51
C GLN A 85 3.89 -9.01 -6.10
N GLN A 86 2.90 -9.90 -6.16
CA GLN A 86 3.00 -11.31 -5.74
C GLN A 86 3.42 -11.48 -4.27
N LEU A 87 3.17 -10.47 -3.43
CA LEU A 87 3.42 -10.54 -1.99
C LEU A 87 2.30 -11.33 -1.31
N THR A 88 1.07 -11.13 -1.76
CA THR A 88 -0.12 -11.87 -1.33
C THR A 88 -0.83 -12.49 -2.52
N ILE A 89 -1.68 -13.48 -2.25
CA ILE A 89 -2.61 -14.05 -3.24
C ILE A 89 -4.02 -13.93 -2.67
N ARG A 90 -4.93 -13.40 -3.47
CA ARG A 90 -6.35 -13.32 -3.12
C ARG A 90 -7.04 -14.66 -3.35
N GLU A 91 -7.68 -15.16 -2.31
CA GLU A 91 -8.57 -16.32 -2.34
C GLU A 91 -9.92 -15.89 -1.79
N ASP A 92 -10.91 -15.74 -2.67
CA ASP A 92 -12.25 -15.24 -2.36
C ASP A 92 -12.25 -13.92 -1.56
N ASN A 93 -12.49 -14.02 -0.25
CA ASN A 93 -12.66 -12.93 0.70
C ASN A 93 -11.40 -12.64 1.54
N HIS A 94 -10.35 -13.46 1.42
CA HIS A 94 -9.11 -13.29 2.15
C HIS A 94 -7.88 -13.25 1.23
N ARG A 95 -6.74 -12.90 1.80
CA ARG A 95 -5.41 -13.07 1.21
C ARG A 95 -4.63 -14.08 2.01
N ILE A 96 -3.87 -14.90 1.31
CA ILE A 96 -2.82 -15.75 1.88
C ILE A 96 -1.44 -15.16 1.56
N PRO A 97 -0.41 -15.44 2.38
CA PRO A 97 0.94 -15.01 2.08
C PRO A 97 1.49 -15.72 0.84
N ALA A 98 2.21 -14.99 -0.02
CA ALA A 98 3.00 -15.52 -1.13
C ALA A 98 4.48 -15.17 -0.91
N ARG A 99 5.06 -14.29 -1.72
CA ARG A 99 6.47 -13.88 -1.55
C ARG A 99 6.70 -13.04 -0.29
N ILE A 100 5.64 -12.59 0.39
CA ILE A 100 5.76 -11.83 1.63
C ILE A 100 6.36 -12.64 2.79
N THR A 101 6.39 -13.97 2.70
CA THR A 101 7.06 -14.82 3.69
C THR A 101 8.48 -15.18 3.29
N ALA A 102 8.92 -14.84 2.07
CA ALA A 102 10.30 -15.03 1.67
C ALA A 102 11.19 -14.21 2.62
N LEU A 103 12.03 -14.93 3.37
CA LEU A 103 13.11 -14.36 4.14
C LEU A 103 13.93 -13.49 3.20
N ASN A 104 14.11 -12.21 3.55
CA ASN A 104 15.15 -11.41 2.92
C ASN A 104 16.48 -12.10 3.30
N ASN A 105 17.03 -12.90 2.39
CA ASN A 105 18.42 -13.37 2.46
C ASN A 105 19.36 -12.18 2.32
#